data_AF-A0A817RX85-F1
#
_entry.id   AF-A0A817RX85-F1
#
_cell.length_a   1.000
_cell.length_b   1.000
_cell.length_c   1.000
_cell.angle_alpha   90.00
_cell.angle_beta   90.00
_cell.angle_gamma   90.00
#
_symmetry.space_group_name_H-M   'P 1'
#
loop_
_entity.id
_entity.type
_entity.pdbx_description
1 polymer ?
#
loop_
_entity_poly.entity_id
_entity_poly.type
_entity_poly.pdbx_seq_one_letter_code
_entity_poly.pdbx_strand_id
1 'polypeptide(L)'
;LFADDTALWASSNTTTSLNSRLQQSIDAFESWCKSWKLKLQPSKTELAHFTVHPRRTFKNPINVKIEDTIIKPSDSTRYLGIIIDKRLNWRSHIHHIESKIAGRISLLKFLNRTAYEPNDKIMLNIFKSIARTIIIYGYPILLTANDKIWEILQIMQDKAIRAALGLPIYTSVEYIHQITNIPKIKEYAVTILQRYIQTATSNNDVVLQNNLQEIFNKL
;
A
#
# COMPACT_ATOMS: atom_id res chain seq x y z
N LEU A 1 -12.89 -9.75 1.73
CA LEU A 1 -13.86 -8.93 2.48
C LEU A 1 -13.15 -8.41 3.72
N PHE A 2 -13.13 -7.09 3.92
CA PHE A 2 -12.63 -6.50 5.15
C PHE A 2 -13.70 -5.54 5.68
N ALA A 3 -14.32 -5.87 6.82
CA ALA A 3 -15.51 -5.17 7.30
C ALA A 3 -16.56 -4.99 6.19
N ASP A 4 -16.93 -3.76 5.86
CA ASP A 4 -17.84 -3.38 4.78
C ASP A 4 -17.14 -3.19 3.42
N ASP A 5 -15.82 -3.10 3.39
CA ASP A 5 -15.04 -2.97 2.16
C ASP A 5 -14.94 -4.33 1.43
N THR A 6 -15.62 -4.41 0.29
CA THR A 6 -15.56 -5.53 -0.66
C THR A 6 -14.87 -5.13 -1.96
N ALA A 7 -13.96 -5.97 -2.43
CA ALA A 7 -13.42 -5.89 -3.78
C ALA A 7 -13.88 -7.11 -4.60
N LEU A 8 -14.43 -6.84 -5.79
CA LEU A 8 -14.69 -7.84 -6.82
C LEU A 8 -13.67 -7.64 -7.95
N TRP A 9 -13.13 -8.73 -8.48
CA TRP A 9 -12.17 -8.68 -9.58
C TRP A 9 -12.52 -9.71 -10.66
N ALA A 10 -12.19 -9.35 -11.89
CA ALA A 10 -12.30 -10.23 -13.05
C ALA A 10 -11.12 -9.97 -13.98
N SER A 11 -10.75 -10.98 -14.78
CA SER A 11 -9.74 -10.86 -15.84
C SER A 11 -10.27 -11.45 -17.15
N SER A 12 -9.88 -10.83 -18.27
CA SER A 12 -10.18 -11.33 -19.61
C SER A 12 -9.25 -10.68 -20.65
N ASN A 13 -9.14 -11.32 -21.81
CA ASN A 13 -8.34 -10.83 -22.94
C ASN A 13 -9.07 -9.75 -23.75
N THR A 14 -10.38 -9.59 -23.58
CA THR A 14 -11.19 -8.57 -24.28
C THR A 14 -11.99 -7.74 -23.29
N THR A 15 -12.15 -6.44 -23.58
CA THR A 15 -12.91 -5.53 -22.69
C THR A 15 -14.39 -5.91 -22.62
N THR A 16 -14.98 -6.43 -23.69
CA THR A 16 -16.37 -6.89 -23.70
C THR A 16 -16.59 -8.07 -22.75
N SER A 17 -15.72 -9.08 -22.82
CA SER A 17 -15.81 -10.25 -21.93
C SER A 17 -15.51 -9.87 -20.48
N LEU A 18 -14.54 -8.98 -20.26
CA LEU A 18 -14.22 -8.46 -18.94
C LEU A 18 -15.43 -7.72 -18.33
N ASN A 19 -16.08 -6.85 -19.09
CA ASN A 19 -17.26 -6.10 -18.63
C ASN A 19 -18.43 -7.03 -18.30
N SER A 20 -18.70 -8.02 -19.15
CA SER A 20 -19.75 -9.01 -18.92
C SER A 20 -19.51 -9.82 -17.64
N ARG A 21 -18.29 -10.34 -17.45
CA ARG A 21 -17.92 -11.09 -16.23
C ARG A 21 -18.04 -10.24 -14.96
N LEU A 22 -17.58 -8.99 -15.04
CA LEU A 22 -17.61 -8.09 -13.89
C LEU A 22 -19.05 -7.69 -13.56
N GLN A 23 -19.89 -7.40 -14.56
CA GLN A 23 -21.31 -7.11 -14.36
C GLN A 23 -22.06 -8.30 -13.77
N GLN A 24 -21.86 -9.52 -14.29
CA GLN A 24 -22.47 -10.73 -13.72
C GLN A 24 -22.10 -10.92 -12.25
N SER A 25 -20.85 -10.64 -11.88
CA SER A 25 -20.38 -10.72 -10.50
C SER A 25 -21.04 -9.66 -9.61
N ILE A 26 -21.21 -8.44 -10.12
CA ILE A 26 -21.93 -7.36 -9.44
C ILE A 26 -23.41 -7.71 -9.26
N ASP A 27 -24.09 -8.21 -10.30
CA ASP A 27 -25.52 -8.54 -10.25
C ASP A 27 -25.81 -9.65 -9.24
N ALA A 28 -24.93 -10.66 -9.18
CA ALA A 28 -24.99 -11.71 -8.18
C ALA A 28 -24.76 -11.17 -6.77
N PHE A 29 -23.78 -10.28 -6.61
CA PHE A 29 -23.49 -9.64 -5.32
C PHE A 29 -24.62 -8.71 -4.86
N GLU A 30 -25.24 -7.94 -5.76
CA GLU A 30 -26.43 -7.14 -5.49
C GLU A 30 -27.60 -7.99 -5.03
N SER A 31 -27.83 -9.13 -5.69
CA SER A 31 -28.90 -10.06 -5.34
C SER A 31 -28.68 -10.64 -3.94
N TRP A 32 -27.42 -10.96 -3.61
CA TRP A 32 -27.04 -11.37 -2.26
C TRP A 32 -27.23 -10.23 -1.25
N CYS A 33 -26.75 -9.01 -1.51
CA CYS A 33 -26.97 -7.87 -0.62
C CYS A 33 -28.47 -7.65 -0.33
N LYS A 34 -29.33 -7.74 -1.36
CA LYS A 34 -30.78 -7.62 -1.20
C LYS A 34 -31.37 -8.70 -0.29
N SER A 35 -30.93 -9.96 -0.41
CA SER A 35 -31.42 -11.04 0.48
C SER A 35 -31.03 -10.81 1.94
N TRP A 36 -29.89 -10.17 2.18
CA TRP A 36 -29.41 -9.79 3.51
C TRP A 36 -29.83 -8.38 3.95
N LYS A 37 -30.72 -7.70 3.21
CA LYS A 37 -31.17 -6.32 3.49
C LYS A 37 -30.03 -5.30 3.57
N LEU A 38 -28.95 -5.55 2.85
CA LEU A 38 -27.83 -4.63 2.66
C LEU A 38 -28.05 -3.79 1.40
N LYS A 39 -27.61 -2.53 1.45
CA LYS A 39 -27.68 -1.61 0.32
C LYS A 39 -26.26 -1.24 -0.13
N LEU A 40 -25.98 -1.40 -1.42
CA LEU A 40 -24.73 -0.91 -2.00
C LEU A 40 -24.78 0.61 -2.11
N GLN A 41 -23.63 1.26 -1.97
CA GLN A 41 -23.52 2.71 -2.09
C GLN A 41 -22.71 3.05 -3.35
N PRO A 42 -23.35 3.25 -4.51
CA PRO A 42 -22.64 3.49 -5.77
C PRO A 42 -21.68 4.67 -5.72
N SER A 43 -21.99 5.71 -4.94
CA SER A 43 -21.14 6.89 -4.78
C SER A 43 -19.82 6.61 -4.03
N LYS A 44 -19.73 5.51 -3.29
CA LYS A 44 -18.51 5.06 -2.59
C LYS A 44 -17.78 3.95 -3.35
N THR A 45 -18.40 3.38 -4.37
CA THR A 45 -17.82 2.29 -5.15
C THR A 45 -16.89 2.85 -6.23
N GLU A 46 -15.65 2.39 -6.24
CA GLU A 46 -14.66 2.74 -7.25
C GLU A 46 -14.40 1.56 -8.19
N LEU A 47 -14.24 1.85 -9.49
CA LEU A 47 -13.82 0.88 -10.48
C LEU A 47 -12.34 1.10 -10.83
N ALA A 48 -11.52 0.08 -10.65
CA ALA A 48 -10.15 0.05 -11.12
C ALA A 48 -10.04 -0.80 -12.39
N HIS A 49 -9.35 -0.31 -13.41
CA HIS A 49 -9.07 -1.08 -14.63
C HIS A 49 -7.57 -1.10 -14.90
N PHE A 50 -6.99 -2.31 -14.84
CA PHE A 50 -5.59 -2.56 -15.13
C PHE A 50 -5.42 -3.21 -16.49
N THR A 51 -4.40 -2.80 -17.23
CA THR A 51 -4.07 -3.38 -18.53
C THR A 51 -2.56 -3.38 -18.78
N VAL A 52 -2.08 -4.40 -19.47
CA VAL A 52 -0.69 -4.49 -19.97
C VAL A 52 -0.43 -3.44 -21.07
N HIS A 53 -1.50 -2.90 -21.70
CA HIS A 53 -1.40 -1.94 -22.79
C HIS A 53 -1.97 -0.56 -22.38
N PRO A 54 -1.35 0.17 -21.43
CA PRO A 54 -1.93 1.37 -20.82
C PRO A 54 -2.04 2.57 -21.78
N ARG A 55 -1.36 2.52 -22.95
CA ARG A 55 -1.45 3.54 -24.01
C ARG A 55 -2.51 3.23 -25.06
N ARG A 56 -3.09 2.03 -25.05
CA ARG A 56 -4.10 1.63 -26.01
C ARG A 56 -5.42 2.27 -25.62
N THR A 57 -6.03 3.01 -26.55
CA THR A 57 -7.42 3.42 -26.45
C THR A 57 -8.31 2.22 -26.72
N PHE A 58 -9.16 1.87 -25.75
CA PHE A 58 -10.13 0.81 -25.92
C PHE A 58 -11.37 1.39 -26.59
N LYS A 59 -11.78 0.83 -27.74
CA LYS A 59 -13.03 1.22 -28.43
C LYS A 59 -14.24 1.11 -27.50
N ASN A 60 -14.24 0.09 -26.64
CA ASN A 60 -15.26 -0.14 -25.61
C ASN A 60 -14.60 0.01 -24.23
N PRO A 61 -14.73 1.18 -23.57
CA PRO A 61 -14.27 1.34 -22.19
C PRO A 61 -15.12 0.47 -21.25
N ILE A 62 -14.49 -0.03 -20.18
CA ILE A 62 -15.19 -0.80 -19.15
C ILE A 62 -16.07 0.16 -18.37
N ASN A 63 -17.36 -0.13 -18.30
CA ASN A 63 -18.33 0.61 -17.52
C ASN A 63 -19.27 -0.42 -16.90
N VAL A 64 -19.39 -0.39 -15.58
CA VAL A 64 -20.31 -1.27 -14.86
C VAL A 64 -21.45 -0.48 -14.26
N LYS A 65 -22.61 -1.11 -14.19
CA LYS A 65 -23.81 -0.54 -13.62
C LYS A 65 -24.00 -1.12 -12.22
N ILE A 66 -24.19 -0.26 -11.23
CA ILE A 66 -24.66 -0.62 -9.90
C ILE A 66 -25.97 0.13 -9.70
N GLU A 67 -27.06 -0.59 -9.45
CA GLU A 67 -28.43 -0.08 -9.49
C GLU A 67 -28.71 0.71 -10.80
N ASP A 68 -28.90 2.03 -10.71
CA ASP A 68 -29.12 2.95 -11.85
C ASP A 68 -27.92 3.85 -12.15
N THR A 69 -26.78 3.58 -11.51
CA THR A 69 -25.56 4.38 -11.60
C THR A 69 -24.49 3.67 -12.41
N ILE A 70 -23.91 4.38 -13.38
CA ILE A 70 -22.77 3.90 -14.17
C ILE A 70 -21.48 4.30 -13.46
N ILE A 71 -20.67 3.31 -13.13
CA ILE A 71 -19.34 3.49 -12.54
C ILE A 71 -18.29 3.39 -13.63
N LYS A 72 -17.52 4.47 -13.78
CA LYS A 72 -16.42 4.57 -14.73
C LYS A 72 -15.08 4.25 -14.05
N PRO A 73 -14.07 3.75 -14.79
CA PRO A 73 -12.77 3.47 -14.21
C PRO A 73 -12.09 4.76 -13.75
N SER A 74 -11.58 4.77 -12.52
CA SER A 74 -10.72 5.85 -12.01
C SER A 74 -9.26 5.62 -12.41
N ASP A 75 -8.50 6.70 -12.55
CA ASP A 75 -7.05 6.63 -12.80
C ASP A 75 -6.26 6.18 -11.55
N SER A 76 -6.81 6.44 -10.36
CA SER A 76 -6.26 5.99 -9.08
C SER A 76 -7.41 5.58 -8.15
N THR A 77 -7.29 4.43 -7.52
CA THR A 77 -8.31 3.91 -6.60
C THR A 77 -7.73 3.66 -5.22
N ARG A 78 -8.50 3.95 -4.17
CA ARG A 78 -8.05 3.73 -2.79
C ARG A 78 -8.74 2.50 -2.22
N TYR A 79 -7.94 1.52 -1.83
CA TYR A 79 -8.43 0.29 -1.20
C TYR A 79 -7.62 0.00 0.06
N LEU A 80 -8.29 -0.11 1.20
CA LEU A 80 -7.67 -0.35 2.51
C LEU A 80 -6.45 0.56 2.74
N GLY A 81 -6.61 1.86 2.54
CA GLY A 81 -5.54 2.84 2.75
C GLY A 81 -4.41 2.85 1.71
N ILE A 82 -4.35 1.89 0.79
CA ILE A 82 -3.39 1.81 -0.31
C ILE A 82 -4.00 2.46 -1.55
N ILE A 83 -3.20 3.23 -2.29
CA ILE A 83 -3.63 3.88 -3.53
C ILE A 83 -3.03 3.11 -4.68
N ILE A 84 -3.87 2.60 -5.58
CA ILE A 84 -3.45 1.81 -6.72
C ILE A 84 -3.72 2.62 -7.98
N ASP A 85 -2.65 3.01 -8.65
CA ASP A 85 -2.69 3.71 -9.93
C ASP A 85 -2.99 2.74 -11.06
N LYS A 86 -3.74 3.18 -12.07
CA LYS A 86 -4.06 2.42 -13.30
C LYS A 86 -2.83 1.78 -13.98
N ARG A 87 -1.65 2.40 -13.84
CA ARG A 87 -0.38 1.94 -14.41
C ARG A 87 0.49 1.14 -13.43
N LEU A 88 0.04 0.91 -12.20
CA LEU A 88 0.77 0.23 -11.13
C LEU A 88 2.18 0.80 -10.90
N ASN A 89 2.35 2.12 -11.10
CA ASN A 89 3.63 2.80 -10.90
C ASN A 89 3.79 3.38 -9.49
N TRP A 90 2.78 3.22 -8.64
CA TRP A 90 2.73 3.62 -7.23
C TRP A 90 2.98 5.11 -6.96
N ARG A 91 2.93 5.98 -7.97
CA ARG A 91 3.29 7.40 -7.82
C ARG A 91 2.33 8.12 -6.88
N SER A 92 1.02 7.91 -7.06
CA SER A 92 0.02 8.57 -6.21
C SER A 92 0.10 8.05 -4.78
N HIS A 93 0.43 6.77 -4.60
CA HIS A 93 0.63 6.18 -3.28
C HIS A 93 1.84 6.78 -2.55
N ILE A 94 2.97 6.90 -3.25
CA ILE A 94 4.19 7.48 -2.69
C ILE A 94 3.98 8.94 -2.33
N HIS A 95 3.31 9.72 -3.17
CA HIS A 95 2.98 11.12 -2.86
C HIS A 95 2.08 11.24 -1.61
N HIS A 96 1.12 10.33 -1.46
CA HIS A 96 0.30 10.24 -0.25
C HIS A 96 1.12 9.88 1.00
N ILE A 97 2.11 9.00 0.89
CA ILE A 97 3.04 8.70 1.99
C ILE A 97 3.90 9.95 2.31
N GLU A 98 4.45 10.64 1.31
CA GLU A 98 5.26 11.85 1.47
C GLU A 98 4.51 12.94 2.23
N SER A 99 3.28 13.24 1.82
CA SER A 99 2.45 14.25 2.47
C SER A 99 2.16 13.89 3.93
N LYS A 100 1.87 12.61 4.23
CA LYS A 100 1.64 12.16 5.60
C LYS A 100 2.89 12.21 6.47
N ILE A 101 4.04 11.79 5.95
CA ILE A 101 5.27 11.73 6.74
C ILE A 101 5.88 13.10 6.98
N ALA A 102 5.67 14.07 6.08
CA ALA A 102 6.19 15.44 6.24
C ALA A 102 5.82 16.05 7.61
N GLY A 103 4.54 15.92 8.02
CA GLY A 103 4.09 16.38 9.33
C GLY A 103 4.75 15.63 10.50
N ARG A 104 5.03 14.32 10.33
CA ARG A 104 5.72 13.51 11.36
C ARG A 104 7.19 13.87 11.49
N ILE A 105 7.86 14.18 10.39
CA ILE A 105 9.24 14.67 10.39
C ILE A 105 9.32 16.01 11.10
N SER A 106 8.40 16.93 10.81
CA SER A 106 8.33 18.22 11.52
C SER A 106 8.10 18.04 13.02
N LEU A 107 7.23 17.11 13.41
CA LEU A 107 7.02 16.77 14.83
C LEU A 107 8.29 16.20 15.48
N LEU A 108 9.00 15.27 14.82
CA LEU A 108 10.27 14.72 15.33
C LEU A 108 11.31 15.82 15.56
N LYS A 109 11.45 16.74 14.60
CA LYS A 109 12.34 17.91 14.75
C LYS A 109 11.94 18.79 15.92
N PHE A 110 10.64 19.04 16.07
CA PHE A 110 10.12 19.84 17.18
C PHE A 110 10.44 19.19 18.53
N LEU A 111 10.13 17.90 18.70
CA LEU A 111 10.38 17.14 19.93
C LEU A 111 11.86 17.08 20.28
N ASN A 112 12.74 16.83 19.29
CA ASN A 112 14.17 16.81 19.52
C ASN A 112 14.68 18.19 19.98
N ARG A 113 14.19 19.29 19.38
CA ARG A 113 14.60 20.66 19.72
C ARG A 113 14.08 21.14 21.07
N THR A 114 12.89 20.72 21.48
CA THR A 114 12.26 21.17 22.74
C THR A 114 12.66 20.33 23.94
N ALA A 115 13.17 19.11 23.72
CA ALA A 115 13.72 18.31 24.79
C ALA A 115 14.98 18.98 25.36
N TYR A 116 15.03 19.14 26.68
CA TYR A 116 16.22 19.63 27.39
C TYR A 116 17.42 18.69 27.19
N GLU A 117 17.15 17.38 27.19
CA GLU A 117 18.14 16.33 26.89
C GLU A 117 17.44 15.18 26.14
N PRO A 118 17.37 15.24 24.79
CA PRO A 118 16.70 14.20 24.01
C PRO A 118 17.46 12.88 24.11
N ASN A 119 16.81 11.86 24.66
CA ASN A 119 17.35 10.52 24.66
C ASN A 119 17.16 9.88 23.27
N ASP A 120 18.25 9.61 22.56
CA ASP A 120 18.26 9.02 21.22
C ASP A 120 17.42 7.74 21.12
N LYS A 121 17.48 6.86 22.13
CA LYS A 121 16.72 5.61 22.13
C LYS A 121 15.22 5.89 22.16
N ILE A 122 14.79 6.86 22.95
CA ILE A 122 13.37 7.28 23.03
C ILE A 122 12.95 7.92 21.71
N MET A 123 13.77 8.84 21.17
CA MET A 123 13.47 9.51 19.90
C MET A 123 13.38 8.54 18.72
N LEU A 124 14.26 7.53 18.66
CA LEU A 124 14.19 6.48 17.66
C LEU A 124 12.95 5.60 17.83
N ASN A 125 12.49 5.35 19.06
CA ASN A 125 11.24 4.63 19.30
C ASN A 125 10.03 5.46 18.85
N ILE A 126 10.03 6.76 19.09
CA ILE A 126 8.99 7.67 18.58
C ILE A 126 8.98 7.63 17.06
N PHE A 127 10.13 7.78 16.40
CA PHE A 127 10.26 7.63 14.95
C PHE A 127 9.68 6.31 14.44
N LYS A 128 10.04 5.17 15.06
CA LYS A 128 9.52 3.84 14.68
C LYS A 128 8.00 3.78 14.79
N SER A 129 7.42 4.40 15.82
CA SER A 129 5.98 4.38 16.07
C SER A 129 5.17 5.26 15.12
N ILE A 130 5.66 6.45 14.76
CA ILE A 130 4.86 7.45 14.01
C ILE A 130 5.22 7.58 12.54
N ALA A 131 6.49 7.38 12.17
CA ALA A 131 6.97 7.64 10.82
C ALA A 131 7.18 6.33 10.07
N ARG A 132 7.92 5.38 10.64
CA ARG A 132 8.20 4.09 9.99
C ARG A 132 6.91 3.30 9.70
N THR A 133 5.94 3.33 10.61
CA THR A 133 4.62 2.70 10.41
C THR A 133 3.90 3.22 9.17
N ILE A 134 4.05 4.50 8.83
CA ILE A 134 3.45 5.10 7.62
C ILE A 134 4.19 4.63 6.37
N ILE A 135 5.53 4.59 6.39
CA ILE A 135 6.36 4.18 5.24
C ILE A 135 6.10 2.72 4.87
N ILE A 136 5.90 1.86 5.87
CA ILE A 136 5.78 0.41 5.69
C ILE A 136 4.35 -0.02 5.41
N TYR A 137 3.38 0.87 5.58
CA TYR A 137 2.00 0.53 5.30
C TYR A 137 1.84 0.07 3.84
N GLY A 138 1.31 -1.13 3.63
CA GLY A 138 1.21 -1.72 2.30
C GLY A 138 2.49 -2.36 1.76
N TYR A 139 3.50 -2.59 2.59
CA TYR A 139 4.77 -3.23 2.17
C TYR A 139 4.63 -4.54 1.38
N PRO A 140 3.67 -5.47 1.65
CA PRO A 140 3.60 -6.72 0.90
C PRO A 140 3.35 -6.49 -0.59
N ILE A 141 2.57 -5.44 -0.92
CA ILE A 141 2.26 -5.07 -2.29
C ILE A 141 3.40 -4.23 -2.88
N LEU A 142 3.99 -3.32 -2.09
CA LEU A 142 5.12 -2.51 -2.56
C LEU A 142 6.39 -3.31 -2.85
N LEU A 143 6.52 -4.53 -2.33
CA LEU A 143 7.64 -5.41 -2.67
C LEU A 143 7.65 -5.81 -4.15
N THR A 144 6.49 -5.77 -4.83
CA THR A 144 6.42 -5.97 -6.29
C THR A 144 6.77 -4.72 -7.10
N ALA A 145 7.09 -3.61 -6.43
CA ALA A 145 7.39 -2.33 -7.07
C ALA A 145 8.88 -2.21 -7.44
N ASN A 146 9.17 -1.30 -8.38
CA ASN A 146 10.53 -1.04 -8.84
C ASN A 146 11.44 -0.50 -7.72
N ASP A 147 12.75 -0.77 -7.82
CA ASP A 147 13.74 -0.30 -6.83
C ASP A 147 13.76 1.22 -6.63
N LYS A 148 13.46 1.99 -7.68
CA LYS A 148 13.34 3.46 -7.60
C LYS A 148 12.32 3.91 -6.54
N ILE A 149 11.25 3.14 -6.34
CA ILE A 149 10.23 3.44 -5.33
C ILE A 149 10.80 3.20 -3.92
N TRP A 150 11.55 2.11 -3.76
CA TRP A 150 12.24 1.80 -2.51
C TRP A 150 13.32 2.82 -2.16
N GLU A 151 14.04 3.36 -3.14
CA GLU A 151 14.98 4.48 -2.96
C GLU A 151 14.27 5.73 -2.41
N ILE A 152 13.10 6.07 -2.95
CA ILE A 152 12.31 7.21 -2.48
C ILE A 152 11.85 6.99 -1.02
N LEU A 153 11.35 5.79 -0.70
CA LEU A 153 10.95 5.43 0.67
C LEU A 153 12.14 5.44 1.64
N GLN A 154 13.32 5.00 1.18
CA GLN A 154 14.56 5.03 1.97
C GLN A 154 14.95 6.47 2.29
N ILE A 155 14.90 7.38 1.32
CA ILE A 155 15.16 8.81 1.54
C ILE A 155 14.21 9.38 2.59
N MET A 156 12.92 8.99 2.59
CA MET A 156 11.97 9.44 3.61
C MET A 156 12.34 8.90 5.00
N GLN A 157 12.72 7.62 5.10
CA GLN A 157 13.19 7.03 6.35
C GLN A 157 14.41 7.79 6.87
N ASP A 158 15.40 8.07 6.02
CA ASP A 158 16.64 8.71 6.45
C ASP A 158 16.42 10.16 6.87
N LYS A 159 15.51 10.88 6.20
CA LYS A 159 15.07 12.22 6.64
C LYS A 159 14.42 12.17 8.02
N ALA A 160 13.60 11.16 8.29
CA ALA A 160 12.93 10.99 9.57
C ALA A 160 13.90 10.58 10.69
N ILE A 161 14.89 9.74 10.42
CA ILE A 161 15.93 9.37 11.41
C ILE A 161 16.79 10.58 11.75
N ARG A 162 17.25 11.34 10.75
CA ARG A 162 18.00 12.59 10.99
C ARG A 162 17.20 13.57 11.83
N ALA A 163 15.90 13.73 11.54
CA ALA A 163 15.01 14.57 12.32
C ALA A 163 14.85 14.11 13.78
N ALA A 164 14.79 12.79 14.01
CA ALA A 164 14.67 12.24 15.36
C ALA A 164 15.93 12.45 16.21
N LEU A 165 17.11 12.38 15.59
CA LEU A 165 18.41 12.51 16.26
C LEU A 165 18.99 13.94 16.21
N GLY A 166 18.31 14.89 15.56
CA GLY A 166 18.83 16.25 15.38
C GLY A 166 20.06 16.33 14.46
N LEU A 167 20.27 15.34 13.59
CA LEU A 167 21.45 15.27 12.73
C LEU A 167 21.36 16.23 11.53
N PRO A 168 22.49 16.83 11.10
CA PRO A 168 22.56 17.62 9.89
C PRO A 168 22.15 16.86 8.63
N ILE A 169 21.68 17.59 7.62
CA ILE A 169 21.23 17.01 6.34
C ILE A 169 22.37 16.28 5.61
N TYR A 170 23.61 16.74 5.76
CA TYR A 170 24.80 16.19 5.10
C TYR A 170 25.41 14.96 5.81
N THR A 171 24.88 14.52 6.96
CA THR A 171 25.35 13.30 7.61
C THR A 171 25.16 12.10 6.67
N SER A 172 26.20 11.28 6.51
CA SER A 172 26.15 10.15 5.58
C SER A 172 25.10 9.12 5.99
N VAL A 173 24.43 8.54 5.00
CA VAL A 173 23.39 7.51 5.22
C VAL A 173 23.99 6.29 5.91
N GLU A 174 25.17 5.86 5.48
CA GLU A 174 25.90 4.73 6.08
C GLU A 174 26.18 4.94 7.57
N TYR A 175 26.67 6.12 7.94
CA TYR A 175 26.93 6.45 9.35
C TYR A 175 25.65 6.38 10.19
N ILE A 176 24.54 6.94 9.70
CA ILE A 176 23.25 6.91 10.40
C ILE A 176 22.81 5.48 10.68
N HIS A 177 22.94 4.59 9.70
CA HIS A 177 22.54 3.19 9.87
C HIS A 177 23.48 2.42 10.82
N GLN A 178 24.78 2.73 10.80
CA GLN A 178 25.75 2.14 11.73
C GLN A 178 25.47 2.53 13.19
N ILE A 179 25.24 3.82 13.47
CA ILE A 179 25.01 4.28 14.86
C ILE A 179 23.65 3.83 15.40
N THR A 180 22.61 3.79 14.55
CA THR A 180 21.24 3.50 15.00
C THR A 180 20.90 2.01 14.98
N ASN A 181 21.72 1.20 14.32
CA ASN A 181 21.45 -0.22 14.01
C ASN A 181 20.04 -0.42 13.39
N ILE A 182 19.61 0.57 12.59
CA ILE A 182 18.35 0.52 11.88
C ILE A 182 18.61 -0.10 10.50
N PRO A 183 17.88 -1.16 10.09
CA PRO A 183 17.99 -1.69 8.74
C PRO A 183 17.44 -0.72 7.69
N LYS A 184 17.87 -0.92 6.44
CA LYS A 184 17.24 -0.23 5.29
C LYS A 184 15.77 -0.63 5.20
N ILE A 185 14.95 0.25 4.63
CA ILE A 185 13.50 0.07 4.63
C ILE A 185 13.07 -1.20 3.88
N LYS A 186 13.71 -1.50 2.75
CA LYS A 186 13.41 -2.69 1.93
C LYS A 186 13.77 -3.98 2.68
N GLU A 187 14.96 -4.05 3.26
CA GLU A 187 15.42 -5.19 4.08
C GLU A 187 14.49 -5.43 5.27
N TYR A 188 14.07 -4.34 5.94
CA TYR A 188 13.13 -4.43 7.04
C TYR A 188 11.75 -4.92 6.61
N ALA A 189 11.23 -4.45 5.46
CA ALA A 189 9.98 -4.92 4.88
C ALA A 189 10.02 -6.42 4.55
N VAL A 190 11.11 -6.89 3.93
CA VAL A 190 11.32 -8.32 3.64
C VAL A 190 11.37 -9.13 4.93
N THR A 191 12.09 -8.66 5.95
CA THR A 191 12.21 -9.34 7.24
C THR A 191 10.85 -9.47 7.95
N ILE A 192 10.02 -8.42 7.90
CA ILE A 192 8.66 -8.50 8.46
C ILE A 192 7.82 -9.48 7.66
N LEU A 193 7.88 -9.45 6.31
CA LEU A 193 7.13 -10.36 5.48
C LEU A 193 7.47 -11.82 5.82
N GLN A 194 8.75 -12.14 5.92
CA GLN A 194 9.23 -13.48 6.26
C GLN A 194 8.69 -13.94 7.61
N ARG A 195 8.76 -13.09 8.64
CA ARG A 195 8.21 -13.41 9.96
C ARG A 195 6.70 -13.63 9.92
N TYR A 196 5.98 -12.81 9.16
CA TYR A 196 4.54 -12.95 8.99
C TYR A 196 4.19 -14.26 8.29
N ILE A 197 4.89 -14.60 7.22
CA ILE A 197 4.72 -15.88 6.51
C ILE A 197 5.02 -17.03 7.46
N GLN A 198 6.16 -17.05 8.16
CA GLN A 198 6.51 -18.11 9.11
C GLN A 198 5.45 -18.30 10.21
N THR A 199 4.91 -17.20 10.74
CA THR A 199 3.83 -17.25 11.73
C THR A 199 2.55 -17.80 11.12
N ALA A 200 2.21 -17.39 9.90
CA ALA A 200 1.02 -17.86 9.18
C ALA A 200 1.13 -19.35 8.79
N THR A 201 2.32 -19.84 8.41
CA THR A 201 2.56 -21.25 8.04
C THR A 201 2.70 -22.17 9.25
N SER A 202 2.91 -21.61 10.44
CA SER A 202 2.85 -22.37 11.69
C SER A 202 1.41 -22.76 12.04
N ASN A 203 0.41 -22.08 11.46
CA ASN A 203 -0.96 -22.58 11.44
C ASN A 203 -1.06 -23.64 10.33
N ASN A 204 -1.64 -24.81 10.63
CA ASN A 204 -1.68 -26.05 9.81
C ASN A 204 -2.36 -25.95 8.42
N ASP A 205 -2.51 -24.78 7.82
CA ASP A 205 -3.12 -24.63 6.50
C ASP A 205 -2.08 -24.73 5.37
N VAL A 206 -1.94 -25.96 4.85
CA VAL A 206 -0.99 -26.34 3.80
C VAL A 206 -1.19 -25.52 2.51
N VAL A 207 -2.42 -25.09 2.21
CA VAL A 207 -2.73 -24.33 0.98
C VAL A 207 -2.20 -22.89 1.08
N LEU A 208 -2.40 -22.26 2.23
CA LEU A 208 -1.86 -20.93 2.49
C LEU A 208 -0.33 -20.94 2.48
N GLN A 209 0.27 -22.00 3.04
CA GLN A 209 1.72 -22.16 3.04
C GLN A 209 2.31 -22.23 1.64
N ASN A 210 1.76 -23.06 0.76
CA ASN A 210 2.25 -23.19 -0.62
C ASN A 210 2.14 -21.87 -1.41
N ASN A 211 1.01 -21.16 -1.29
CA ASN A 211 0.80 -19.89 -1.98
C ASN A 211 1.74 -18.78 -1.47
N LEU A 212 1.95 -18.70 -0.15
CA LEU A 212 2.86 -17.70 0.44
C LEU A 212 4.33 -17.98 0.10
N GLN A 213 4.72 -19.26 0.05
CA GLN A 213 6.06 -19.67 -0.36
C GLN A 213 6.33 -19.32 -1.83
N GLU A 214 5.35 -19.53 -2.70
CA GLU A 214 5.47 -19.19 -4.13
C GLU A 214 5.58 -17.68 -4.37
N ILE A 215 4.85 -16.87 -3.61
CA ILE A 215 4.97 -15.41 -3.62
C ILE A 215 6.38 -15.01 -3.15
N PHE A 216 6.87 -15.59 -2.06
CA PHE A 216 8.19 -15.29 -1.54
C PHE A 216 9.31 -15.62 -2.53
N ASN A 217 9.21 -16.75 -3.25
CA ASN A 217 10.21 -17.14 -4.25
C ASN A 217 10.22 -16.24 -5.50
N LYS A 218 9.18 -15.43 -5.72
CA LYS A 218 9.08 -14.48 -6.83
C LYS A 218 9.54 -13.06 -6.46
N LEU A 219 9.82 -12.80 -5.18
CA LEU A 219 10.27 -11.51 -4.63
C LEU A 219 11.81 -11.49 -4.47
#